data_AF-A0A5B1QGY3-F1
#
_entry.id   AF-A0A5B1QGY3-F1
#
_cell.length_a   1.000
_cell.length_b   1.000
_cell.length_c   1.000
_cell.angle_alpha   90.00
_cell.angle_beta   90.00
_cell.angle_gamma   90.00
#
_symmetry.space_group_name_H-M   'P 1'
#
loop_
_entity.id
_entity.type
_entity.pdbx_description
1 polymer ?
#
loop_
_entity_poly.entity_id
_entity_poly.type
_entity_poly.pdbx_seq_one_letter_code
_entity_poly.pdbx_strand_id
1 'polypeptide(L)'
;MASLTLARAYQQSFEAHPHGTLAVAGGALNALGDAVAQSVQMLISKDEKRPSYDYIRTIRFFCFGVGMSPLIGRWNKFLEHTFPLRVEGGSGKVSFTALSKRVACDQLVMAPIGLAFFLGSMGVMEGRSPEQIRGKFRDLFKGAMIANWNVWPAAQFINFRYMPLAYRVPFQQSCGVFWTLYLSLINSKEDEKQDRDSALRRTLDQHND
;
A
#
# COMPACT_ATOMS: atom_id res chain seq x y z
N MET A 1 19.41 11.20 -19.49
CA MET A 1 19.72 9.96 -20.26
C MET A 1 19.47 8.69 -19.44
N ALA A 2 19.89 8.59 -18.17
CA ALA A 2 19.66 7.40 -17.32
C ALA A 2 18.17 7.00 -17.14
N SER A 3 17.26 7.98 -17.04
CA SER A 3 15.82 7.74 -16.92
C SER A 3 15.19 7.06 -18.14
N LEU A 4 15.69 7.36 -19.35
CA LEU A 4 15.25 6.73 -20.59
C LEU A 4 15.76 5.30 -20.73
N THR A 5 16.96 5.01 -20.24
CA THR A 5 17.56 3.66 -20.26
C THR A 5 16.86 2.74 -19.26
N LEU A 6 16.55 3.23 -18.05
CA LEU A 6 15.76 2.49 -17.05
C LEU A 6 14.34 2.19 -17.54
N ALA A 7 13.67 3.18 -18.16
CA ALA A 7 12.34 2.98 -18.72
C ALA A 7 12.34 1.93 -19.84
N ARG A 8 13.34 1.95 -20.74
CA ARG A 8 13.48 0.95 -21.80
C ARG A 8 13.81 -0.44 -21.27
N ALA A 9 14.68 -0.55 -20.28
CA ALA A 9 15.02 -1.82 -19.63
C ALA A 9 13.81 -2.42 -18.90
N TYR A 10 13.02 -1.60 -18.21
CA TYR A 10 11.76 -2.01 -17.60
C TYR A 10 10.75 -2.49 -18.67
N GLN A 11 10.60 -1.73 -19.76
CA GLN A 11 9.68 -2.07 -20.86
C GLN A 11 10.04 -3.42 -21.50
N GLN A 12 11.32 -3.64 -21.83
CA GLN A 12 11.81 -4.92 -22.36
C GLN A 12 11.61 -6.08 -21.38
N SER A 13 11.93 -5.86 -20.10
CA SER A 13 11.75 -6.88 -19.06
C SER A 13 10.27 -7.23 -18.87
N PHE A 14 9.39 -6.22 -18.94
CA PHE A 14 7.95 -6.39 -18.83
C PHE A 14 7.34 -7.14 -20.02
N GLU A 15 7.79 -6.87 -21.24
CA GLU A 15 7.36 -7.59 -22.44
C GLU A 15 7.84 -9.05 -22.46
N ALA A 16 9.04 -9.32 -21.95
CA ALA A 16 9.59 -10.67 -21.88
C ALA A 16 9.02 -11.51 -20.70
N HIS A 17 8.94 -10.92 -19.50
CA HIS A 17 8.50 -11.58 -18.28
C HIS A 17 7.63 -10.63 -17.43
N PRO A 18 6.35 -10.42 -17.82
CA PRO A 18 5.49 -9.41 -17.21
C PRO A 18 5.24 -9.66 -15.72
N HIS A 19 5.08 -10.91 -15.30
CA HIS A 19 4.83 -11.24 -13.89
C HIS A 19 6.07 -11.08 -13.01
N GLY A 20 7.25 -11.50 -13.48
CA GLY A 20 8.50 -11.38 -12.72
C GLY A 20 8.94 -9.92 -12.57
N THR A 21 8.83 -9.15 -13.65
CA THR A 21 9.18 -7.72 -13.65
C THR A 21 8.27 -6.91 -12.74
N LEU A 22 6.95 -7.17 -12.78
CA LEU A 22 6.00 -6.55 -11.86
C LEU A 22 6.28 -6.90 -10.40
N ALA A 23 6.63 -8.16 -10.13
CA ALA A 23 6.94 -8.61 -8.78
C ALA A 23 8.16 -7.87 -8.20
N VAL A 24 9.28 -7.84 -8.94
CA VAL A 24 10.51 -7.18 -8.47
C VAL A 24 10.34 -5.66 -8.34
N ALA A 25 9.73 -5.01 -9.34
CA ALA A 25 9.47 -3.57 -9.28
C ALA A 25 8.52 -3.20 -8.14
N GLY A 26 7.48 -4.03 -7.96
CA GLY A 26 6.52 -3.94 -6.87
C GLY A 26 7.13 -4.04 -5.49
N GLY A 27 7.96 -5.06 -5.26
CA GLY A 27 8.70 -5.25 -4.04
C GLY A 27 9.62 -4.08 -3.74
N ALA A 28 10.42 -3.64 -4.72
CA ALA A 28 11.34 -2.53 -4.56
C ALA A 28 10.64 -1.22 -4.20
N LEU A 29 9.49 -0.91 -4.83
CA LEU A 29 8.71 0.29 -4.53
C LEU A 29 8.09 0.24 -3.12
N ASN A 30 7.59 -0.92 -2.68
CA ASN A 30 7.05 -1.07 -1.33
C ASN A 30 8.16 -0.95 -0.27
N ALA A 31 9.31 -1.56 -0.50
CA ALA A 31 10.49 -1.43 0.37
C ALA A 31 10.95 0.03 0.47
N LEU A 32 11.00 0.75 -0.65
CA LEU A 32 11.36 2.16 -0.67
C LEU A 32 10.33 3.01 0.09
N GLY A 33 9.04 2.74 -0.10
CA GLY A 33 7.96 3.42 0.63
C GLY A 33 8.08 3.25 2.14
N ASP A 34 8.37 2.03 2.58
CA ASP A 34 8.63 1.75 4.00
C ASP A 34 9.92 2.43 4.51
N ALA A 35 11.01 2.41 3.74
CA ALA A 35 12.25 3.08 4.10
C ALA A 35 12.06 4.60 4.31
N VAL A 36 11.28 5.23 3.43
CA VAL A 36 10.87 6.64 3.58
C VAL A 36 10.01 6.82 4.82
N ALA A 37 9.05 5.93 5.07
CA ALA A 37 8.18 6.00 6.23
C ALA A 37 8.98 5.93 7.55
N GLN A 38 9.92 4.99 7.64
CA GLN A 38 10.82 4.85 8.79
C GLN A 38 11.71 6.09 8.96
N SER A 39 12.23 6.64 7.85
CA SER A 39 13.03 7.87 7.88
C SER A 39 12.25 9.06 8.41
N VAL A 40 11.01 9.24 7.96
CA VAL A 40 10.10 10.29 8.46
C VAL A 40 9.79 10.07 9.93
N GLN A 41 9.58 8.82 10.36
CA GLN A 41 9.31 8.46 11.75
C GLN A 41 10.51 8.82 12.65
N MET A 42 11.74 8.52 12.22
CA MET A 42 12.97 8.91 12.93
C MET A 42 13.16 10.43 12.99
N LEU A 43 12.72 11.18 11.98
CA LEU A 43 12.83 12.64 11.93
C LEU A 43 11.79 13.35 12.80
N ILE A 44 10.58 12.80 12.91
CA ILE A 44 9.46 13.41 13.64
C ILE A 44 9.44 12.99 15.11
N SER A 45 10.01 11.83 15.47
CA SER A 45 10.09 11.37 16.86
C SER A 45 10.84 12.37 17.73
N LYS A 46 10.13 12.96 18.71
CA LYS A 46 10.69 13.83 19.76
C LYS A 46 11.20 13.06 20.99
N ASP A 47 11.09 11.74 20.97
CA ASP A 47 11.55 10.89 22.07
C ASP A 47 13.08 10.84 22.15
N GLU A 48 13.58 10.76 23.39
CA GLU A 48 15.01 10.70 23.71
C GLU A 48 15.68 9.43 23.15
N LYS A 49 14.88 8.38 22.93
CA LYS A 49 15.25 7.16 22.19
C LYS A 49 14.74 7.26 20.75
N ARG A 50 15.61 7.67 19.83
CA ARG A 50 15.32 7.60 18.39
C ARG A 50 15.06 6.14 18.01
N PRO A 51 13.93 5.81 17.35
CA PRO A 51 13.69 4.47 16.88
C PRO A 51 14.77 4.07 15.87
N SER A 52 15.34 2.88 16.02
CA SER A 52 16.31 2.33 15.07
C SER A 52 15.59 1.88 13.80
N TYR A 53 16.28 1.95 12.66
CA TYR A 53 15.76 1.43 11.40
C TYR A 53 15.50 -0.09 11.49
N ASP A 54 14.27 -0.49 11.19
CA ASP A 54 13.81 -1.88 11.15
C ASP A 54 13.94 -2.45 9.73
N TYR A 55 15.07 -3.12 9.49
CA TYR A 55 15.34 -3.81 8.23
C TYR A 55 14.37 -4.97 7.95
N ILE A 56 13.89 -5.64 9.00
CA ILE A 56 12.97 -6.77 8.85
C ILE A 56 11.63 -6.28 8.35
N ARG A 57 11.13 -5.15 8.87
CA ARG A 57 9.94 -4.49 8.35
C ARG A 57 10.08 -4.16 6.86
N THR A 58 11.19 -3.58 6.43
CA THR A 58 11.40 -3.28 5.00
C THR A 58 11.40 -4.54 4.13
N ILE A 59 11.99 -5.64 4.59
CA ILE A 59 11.96 -6.92 3.89
C ILE A 59 10.53 -7.48 3.81
N ARG A 60 9.72 -7.36 4.87
CA ARG A 60 8.29 -7.76 4.84
C ARG A 60 7.52 -6.98 3.78
N PHE A 61 7.71 -5.66 3.70
CA PHE A 61 7.10 -4.83 2.66
C PHE A 61 7.59 -5.19 1.25
N PHE A 62 8.86 -5.55 1.10
CA PHE A 62 9.40 -6.07 -0.15
C PHE A 62 8.68 -7.36 -0.58
N CYS A 63 8.61 -8.37 0.30
CA CYS A 63 7.96 -9.64 0.03
C CYS A 63 6.47 -9.48 -0.30
N PHE A 64 5.79 -8.59 0.43
CA PHE A 64 4.40 -8.24 0.15
C PHE A 64 4.25 -7.65 -1.26
N GLY A 65 5.11 -6.69 -1.64
CA GLY A 65 5.10 -6.10 -2.97
C GLY A 65 5.36 -7.12 -4.08
N VAL A 66 6.30 -8.05 -3.88
CA VAL A 66 6.59 -9.15 -4.81
C VAL A 66 5.35 -10.01 -5.06
N GLY A 67 4.60 -10.37 -4.00
CA GLY A 67 3.39 -11.19 -4.12
C GLY A 67 2.19 -10.43 -4.70
N MET A 68 2.00 -9.18 -4.29
CA MET A 68 0.82 -8.39 -4.65
C MET A 68 0.90 -7.78 -6.04
N SER A 69 2.08 -7.42 -6.53
CA SER A 69 2.19 -6.71 -7.82
C SER A 69 1.75 -7.50 -9.05
N PRO A 70 1.97 -8.83 -9.16
CA PRO A 70 1.35 -9.63 -10.21
C PRO A 70 -0.18 -9.69 -10.12
N LEU A 71 -0.75 -9.74 -8.91
CA LEU A 71 -2.20 -9.73 -8.68
C LEU A 71 -2.81 -8.39 -9.10
N ILE A 72 -2.19 -7.28 -8.69
CA ILE A 72 -2.58 -5.93 -9.09
C ILE A 72 -2.45 -5.75 -10.61
N GLY A 73 -1.43 -6.33 -11.24
CA GLY A 73 -1.29 -6.34 -12.70
C GLY A 73 -2.45 -7.03 -13.41
N ARG A 74 -2.86 -8.21 -12.94
CA ARG A 74 -4.02 -8.95 -13.48
C ARG A 74 -5.33 -8.18 -13.28
N TRP A 75 -5.51 -7.57 -12.12
CA TRP A 75 -6.66 -6.72 -11.83
C TRP A 75 -6.72 -5.49 -12.74
N ASN A 76 -5.59 -4.83 -12.96
CA ASN A 76 -5.53 -3.70 -13.89
C ASN A 76 -5.87 -4.11 -15.33
N LYS A 77 -5.39 -5.27 -15.79
CA LYS A 77 -5.77 -5.81 -17.10
C LYS A 77 -7.27 -6.09 -17.19
N PHE A 78 -7.87 -6.63 -16.13
CA PHE A 78 -9.32 -6.81 -16.02
C PHE A 78 -10.05 -5.46 -16.12
N LEU A 79 -9.63 -4.47 -15.34
CA LEU A 79 -10.21 -3.12 -15.36
C LEU A 79 -10.06 -2.42 -16.72
N GLU A 80 -8.98 -2.65 -17.47
CA GLU A 80 -8.81 -2.11 -18.82
C GLU A 80 -9.78 -2.72 -19.82
N HIS A 81 -10.02 -4.02 -19.70
CA HIS A 81 -10.97 -4.72 -20.54
C HIS A 81 -12.42 -4.35 -20.20
N THR A 82 -12.74 -4.14 -18.92
CA THR A 82 -14.09 -3.79 -18.46
C THR A 82 -14.40 -2.29 -18.60
N PHE A 83 -13.40 -1.43 -18.43
CA PHE A 83 -13.53 0.03 -18.50
C PHE A 83 -12.45 0.61 -19.44
N PRO A 84 -12.60 0.45 -20.76
CA PRO A 84 -11.64 0.98 -21.72
C PRO A 84 -11.54 2.51 -21.61
N LEU A 85 -10.34 3.00 -21.27
CA LEU A 85 -10.05 4.43 -21.09
C LEU A 85 -10.00 5.21 -22.41
N ARG A 86 -9.90 4.48 -23.54
CA ARG A 86 -9.87 5.00 -24.91
C ARG A 86 -10.99 4.32 -25.69
N VAL A 87 -11.91 5.10 -26.24
CA VAL A 87 -12.85 4.60 -27.25
C VAL A 87 -12.07 4.48 -28.56
N GLU A 88 -11.99 3.28 -29.13
CA GLU A 88 -11.40 3.10 -30.47
C GLU A 88 -12.12 4.03 -31.46
N GLY A 89 -11.37 4.94 -32.10
CA GLY A 89 -11.88 5.87 -33.11
C GLY A 89 -12.16 7.31 -32.66
N GLY A 90 -12.06 7.64 -31.37
CA GLY A 90 -12.26 9.01 -30.85
C GLY A 90 -10.96 9.72 -30.48
N SER A 91 -10.87 11.04 -30.77
CA SER A 91 -9.75 11.92 -30.42
C SER A 91 -9.16 11.58 -29.05
N GLY A 92 -7.84 11.38 -28.94
CA GLY A 92 -7.10 10.81 -27.79
C GLY A 92 -7.21 11.47 -26.40
N LYS A 93 -8.38 12.00 -26.02
CA LYS A 93 -8.72 12.48 -24.68
C LYS A 93 -9.23 11.29 -23.85
N VAL A 94 -8.51 10.98 -22.77
CA VAL A 94 -8.90 9.98 -21.77
C VAL A 94 -10.29 10.31 -21.25
N SER A 95 -11.25 9.39 -21.40
CA SER A 95 -12.62 9.59 -20.93
C SER A 95 -12.63 9.66 -19.41
N PHE A 96 -12.91 10.85 -18.88
CA PHE A 96 -12.94 11.12 -17.45
C PHE A 96 -13.94 10.22 -16.71
N THR A 97 -15.08 9.96 -17.32
CA THR A 97 -16.11 9.05 -16.80
C THR A 97 -15.62 7.60 -16.71
N ALA A 98 -14.78 7.15 -17.66
CA ALA A 98 -14.19 5.81 -17.62
C ALA A 98 -13.12 5.71 -16.51
N LEU A 99 -12.31 6.74 -16.32
CA LEU A 99 -11.33 6.81 -15.24
C LEU A 99 -12.01 6.80 -13.86
N SER A 100 -13.05 7.60 -13.66
CA SER A 100 -13.80 7.63 -12.39
C SER A 100 -14.49 6.31 -12.08
N LYS A 101 -15.06 5.61 -13.08
CA LYS A 101 -15.64 4.27 -12.90
C LYS A 101 -14.57 3.24 -12.53
N ARG A 102 -13.41 3.30 -13.18
CA ARG A 102 -12.26 2.42 -12.88
C ARG A 102 -11.76 2.63 -11.45
N VAL A 103 -11.59 3.89 -11.04
CA VAL A 103 -11.18 4.22 -9.66
C VAL A 103 -12.25 3.81 -8.65
N ALA A 104 -13.54 4.03 -8.93
CA ALA A 104 -14.61 3.60 -8.03
C ALA A 104 -14.64 2.06 -7.86
N CYS A 105 -14.47 1.30 -8.94
CA CYS A 105 -14.38 -0.16 -8.89
C CYS A 105 -13.17 -0.62 -8.09
N ASP A 106 -12.01 0.02 -8.29
CA ASP A 106 -10.80 -0.25 -7.53
C ASP A 106 -10.98 0.03 -6.02
N GLN A 107 -11.61 1.15 -5.67
CA GLN A 107 -11.84 1.55 -4.28
C GLN A 107 -12.94 0.73 -3.56
N LEU A 108 -13.90 0.17 -4.29
CA LEU A 108 -14.98 -0.63 -3.71
C LEU A 108 -14.65 -2.13 -3.63
N VAL A 109 -13.79 -2.62 -4.52
CA VAL A 109 -13.46 -4.05 -4.62
C VAL A 109 -12.02 -4.32 -4.21
N MET A 110 -11.06 -3.63 -4.83
CA MET A 110 -9.64 -3.92 -4.61
C MET A 110 -9.12 -3.33 -3.31
N ALA A 111 -9.58 -2.15 -2.89
CA ALA A 111 -9.16 -1.56 -1.62
C ALA A 111 -9.48 -2.45 -0.39
N PRO A 112 -10.72 -2.98 -0.21
CA PRO A 112 -11.00 -3.86 0.93
C PRO A 112 -10.23 -5.20 0.84
N ILE A 113 -10.09 -5.77 -0.36
CA ILE A 113 -9.31 -7.00 -0.57
C ILE A 113 -7.83 -6.75 -0.26
N GLY A 114 -7.25 -5.69 -0.81
CA GLY A 114 -5.86 -5.31 -0.62
C GLY A 114 -5.53 -5.00 0.83
N LEU A 115 -6.41 -4.30 1.54
CA LEU A 115 -6.23 -4.02 2.97
C LEU A 115 -6.34 -5.29 3.82
N ALA A 116 -7.27 -6.19 3.49
CA ALA A 116 -7.36 -7.50 4.14
C ALA A 116 -6.08 -8.33 3.91
N PHE A 117 -5.61 -8.41 2.66
CA PHE A 117 -4.36 -9.08 2.34
C PHE A 117 -3.17 -8.44 3.05
N PHE A 118 -3.11 -7.11 3.14
CA PHE A 118 -2.07 -6.40 3.88
C PHE A 118 -2.06 -6.79 5.36
N LEU A 119 -3.19 -6.64 6.07
CA LEU A 119 -3.28 -6.96 7.49
C LEU A 119 -3.01 -8.44 7.78
N GLY A 120 -3.53 -9.34 6.92
CA GLY A 120 -3.32 -10.77 7.05
C GLY A 120 -1.87 -11.18 6.80
N SER A 121 -1.29 -10.74 5.68
CA SER A 121 0.10 -11.08 5.33
C SER A 121 1.10 -10.46 6.32
N MET A 122 0.91 -9.21 6.74
CA MET A 122 1.75 -8.57 7.75
C MET A 122 1.68 -9.32 9.08
N GLY A 123 0.47 -9.64 9.56
CA GLY A 123 0.30 -10.43 10.77
C GLY A 123 1.00 -11.79 10.73
N VAL A 124 0.92 -12.50 9.59
CA VAL A 124 1.64 -13.77 9.40
C VAL A 124 3.17 -13.56 9.40
N MET A 125 3.68 -12.56 8.69
CA MET A 125 5.11 -12.26 8.61
C MET A 125 5.70 -11.71 9.92
N GLU A 126 4.87 -11.16 10.78
CA GLU A 126 5.21 -10.73 12.13
C GLU A 126 5.19 -11.89 13.14
N GLY A 127 4.71 -13.08 12.73
CA GLY A 127 4.61 -14.25 13.60
C GLY A 127 3.45 -14.17 14.60
N ARG A 128 2.41 -13.39 14.29
CA ARG A 128 1.22 -13.25 15.15
C ARG A 128 0.37 -14.51 15.14
N SER A 129 -0.25 -14.84 16.27
CA SER A 129 -1.23 -15.94 16.34
C SER A 129 -2.49 -15.62 15.53
N PRO A 130 -3.28 -16.62 15.09
CA PRO A 130 -4.55 -16.38 14.40
C PRO A 130 -5.51 -15.45 15.17
N GLU A 131 -5.52 -15.53 16.50
CA GLU A 131 -6.33 -14.68 17.37
C GLU A 131 -5.84 -13.23 17.35
N GLN A 132 -4.52 -13.02 17.37
CA GLN A 132 -3.90 -11.69 17.27
C GLN A 132 -4.16 -11.05 15.90
N ILE A 133 -4.07 -11.85 14.82
CA ILE A 133 -4.40 -11.41 13.46
C ILE A 133 -5.87 -11.00 13.38
N ARG A 134 -6.79 -11.83 13.93
CA ARG A 134 -8.22 -11.51 13.98
C ARG A 134 -8.49 -10.25 14.80
N GLY A 135 -7.75 -10.03 15.89
CA GLY A 135 -7.76 -8.80 16.67
C GLY A 135 -7.36 -7.59 15.82
N LYS A 136 -6.24 -7.68 15.09
CA LYS A 136 -5.77 -6.65 14.15
C LYS A 136 -6.83 -6.31 13.11
N PHE A 137 -7.49 -7.31 12.53
CA PHE A 137 -8.59 -7.09 11.60
C PHE A 137 -9.76 -6.33 12.24
N ARG A 138 -10.20 -6.73 13.43
CA ARG A 138 -11.31 -6.06 14.12
C ARG A 138 -10.97 -4.61 14.46
N ASP A 139 -9.74 -4.36 14.90
CA ASP A 139 -9.33 -3.08 15.47
C ASP A 139 -8.89 -2.10 14.38
N LEU A 140 -8.24 -2.56 13.30
CA LEU A 140 -7.69 -1.70 12.24
C LEU A 140 -8.54 -1.63 10.97
N PHE A 141 -9.17 -2.74 10.55
CA PHE A 141 -9.78 -2.82 9.21
C PHE A 141 -10.86 -1.76 8.99
N LYS A 142 -11.78 -1.60 9.94
CA LYS A 142 -12.84 -0.59 9.84
C LYS A 142 -12.30 0.83 9.79
N GLY A 143 -11.37 1.16 10.70
CA GLY A 143 -10.76 2.49 10.77
C GLY A 143 -10.01 2.84 9.50
N ALA A 144 -9.17 1.91 9.02
CA ALA A 144 -8.42 2.08 7.79
C ALA A 144 -9.34 2.14 6.55
N MET A 145 -10.42 1.36 6.47
CA MET A 145 -11.39 1.46 5.37
C MET A 145 -12.11 2.80 5.35
N ILE A 146 -12.56 3.30 6.51
CA ILE A 146 -13.21 4.61 6.60
C ILE A 146 -12.22 5.71 6.22
N ALA A 147 -10.98 5.65 6.70
CA ALA A 147 -9.93 6.60 6.31
C ALA A 147 -9.68 6.54 4.79
N ASN A 148 -9.61 5.35 4.21
CA ASN A 148 -9.46 5.14 2.77
C ASN A 148 -10.60 5.80 1.98
N TRP A 149 -11.85 5.58 2.40
CA TRP A 149 -13.02 6.18 1.76
C TRP A 149 -13.20 7.68 1.99
N ASN A 150 -12.50 8.28 2.96
CA ASN A 150 -12.49 9.74 3.11
C ASN A 150 -11.35 10.37 2.31
N VAL A 151 -10.14 9.81 2.43
CA VAL A 151 -8.92 10.35 1.83
C VAL A 151 -8.95 10.22 0.31
N TRP A 152 -9.30 9.06 -0.24
CA TRP A 152 -9.21 8.86 -1.68
C TRP A 152 -10.24 9.66 -2.47
N PRO A 153 -11.54 9.72 -2.13
CA PRO A 153 -12.47 10.59 -2.84
C PRO A 153 -12.08 12.07 -2.77
N ALA A 154 -11.60 12.55 -1.62
CA ALA A 154 -11.09 13.92 -1.49
C ALA A 154 -9.84 14.14 -2.36
N ALA A 155 -8.89 13.21 -2.33
CA ALA A 155 -7.69 13.26 -3.17
C ALA A 155 -8.03 13.20 -4.66
N GLN A 156 -8.95 12.33 -5.07
CA GLN A 156 -9.45 12.25 -6.45
C GLN A 156 -10.13 13.56 -6.87
N PHE A 157 -10.96 14.14 -5.99
CA PHE A 157 -11.59 15.42 -6.25
C PHE A 157 -10.55 16.53 -6.48
N ILE A 158 -9.54 16.64 -5.61
CA ILE A 158 -8.47 17.64 -5.76
C ILE A 158 -7.67 17.39 -7.04
N ASN A 159 -7.29 16.13 -7.28
CA ASN A 159 -6.53 15.70 -8.45
C ASN A 159 -7.25 16.14 -9.74
N PHE A 160 -8.55 15.88 -9.83
CA PHE A 160 -9.29 16.21 -11.04
C PHE A 160 -9.72 17.66 -11.16
N ARG A 161 -10.01 18.33 -10.04
CA ARG A 161 -10.48 19.71 -10.04
C ARG A 161 -9.35 20.74 -10.22
N TYR A 162 -8.15 20.45 -9.72
CA TYR A 162 -7.06 21.41 -9.65
C TYR A 162 -5.79 20.96 -10.38
N MET A 163 -5.52 19.67 -10.56
CA MET A 163 -4.26 19.23 -11.18
C MET A 163 -4.34 19.16 -12.72
N PRO A 164 -3.42 19.83 -13.44
CA PRO A 164 -3.24 19.65 -14.87
C PRO A 164 -2.89 18.19 -15.19
N LEU A 165 -3.26 17.73 -16.39
CA LEU A 165 -3.14 16.31 -16.79
C LEU A 165 -1.76 15.70 -16.50
N ALA A 166 -0.68 16.45 -16.72
CA ALA A 166 0.70 16.00 -16.49
C ALA A 166 1.04 15.76 -15.01
N TYR A 167 0.39 16.47 -14.07
CA TYR A 167 0.68 16.39 -12.64
C TYR A 167 -0.25 15.43 -11.88
N ARG A 168 -1.28 14.89 -12.54
CA ARG A 168 -2.25 13.99 -11.90
C ARG A 168 -1.62 12.70 -11.38
N VAL A 169 -0.70 12.13 -12.15
CA VAL A 169 0.02 10.90 -11.78
C VAL A 169 0.99 11.17 -10.62
N PRO A 170 1.90 12.16 -10.69
CA PRO A 170 2.74 12.54 -9.55
C PRO A 170 1.95 12.83 -8.27
N PHE A 171 0.85 13.57 -8.35
CA PHE A 171 -0.01 13.86 -7.19
C PHE A 171 -0.57 12.58 -6.56
N GLN A 172 -1.09 11.67 -7.38
CA GLN A 172 -1.60 10.37 -6.94
C GLN A 172 -0.51 9.54 -6.23
N GLN A 173 0.72 9.53 -6.77
CA GLN A 173 1.85 8.82 -6.18
C GLN A 173 2.25 9.43 -4.83
N SER A 174 2.28 10.77 -4.72
CA SER A 174 2.53 11.45 -3.44
C SER A 174 1.50 11.07 -2.37
N CYS A 175 0.21 11.10 -2.71
CA CYS A 175 -0.87 10.63 -1.81
C CYS A 175 -0.67 9.15 -1.43
N GLY A 176 -0.23 8.31 -2.37
CA GLY A 176 0.09 6.91 -2.12
C GLY A 176 1.21 6.73 -1.09
N VAL A 177 2.27 7.55 -1.13
CA VAL A 177 3.33 7.52 -0.12
C VAL A 177 2.78 7.85 1.27
N PHE A 178 1.95 8.91 1.38
CA PHE A 178 1.29 9.24 2.64
C PHE A 178 0.37 8.12 3.15
N TRP A 179 -0.31 7.42 2.23
CA TRP A 179 -1.15 6.28 2.58
C TRP A 179 -0.33 5.11 3.11
N THR A 180 0.77 4.76 2.45
CA THR A 180 1.70 3.71 2.92
C THR A 180 2.28 4.07 4.30
N LEU A 181 2.66 5.33 4.50
CA LEU A 181 3.08 5.83 5.81
C LEU A 181 1.99 5.61 6.86
N TYR A 182 0.76 6.03 6.58
CA TYR A 182 -0.38 5.85 7.47
C TYR A 182 -0.60 4.38 7.83
N LEU A 183 -0.63 3.48 6.83
CA LEU A 183 -0.79 2.04 7.05
C LEU A 183 0.34 1.46 7.91
N SER A 184 1.59 1.85 7.66
CA SER A 184 2.72 1.36 8.45
C SER A 184 2.64 1.87 9.90
N LEU A 185 2.21 3.11 10.12
CA LEU A 185 2.05 3.70 11.45
C LEU A 185 0.95 3.01 12.26
N ILE A 186 -0.23 2.78 11.68
CA ILE A 186 -1.32 2.12 12.40
C ILE A 186 -0.99 0.65 12.67
N ASN A 187 -0.29 -0.03 11.75
CA ASN A 187 0.12 -1.41 11.93
C ASN A 187 1.13 -1.53 13.08
N SER A 188 2.19 -0.70 13.06
CA SER A 188 3.21 -0.66 14.12
C SER A 188 2.63 -0.35 15.50
N LYS A 189 1.69 0.60 15.59
CA LYS A 189 1.05 0.94 16.87
C LYS A 189 0.21 -0.20 17.43
N GLU A 190 -0.49 -0.94 16.57
CA GLU A 190 -1.28 -2.09 17.01
C GLU A 190 -0.37 -3.25 17.44
N ASP A 191 0.76 -3.45 16.74
CA ASP A 191 1.78 -4.41 17.15
C ASP A 191 2.31 -4.15 18.56
N GLU A 192 2.73 -2.92 18.83
CA GLU A 192 3.22 -2.51 20.16
C GLU A 192 2.18 -2.72 21.26
N LYS A 193 0.90 -2.45 20.97
CA LYS A 193 -0.21 -2.68 21.89
C LYS A 193 -0.39 -4.17 22.18
N GLN A 194 -0.38 -5.01 21.15
CA GLN A 194 -0.51 -6.46 21.31
C GLN A 194 0.67 -7.08 22.08
N ASP A 195 1.88 -6.58 21.85
CA ASP A 195 3.08 -7.03 22.57
C ASP A 195 3.01 -6.66 24.06
N ARG A 196 2.59 -5.43 24.37
CA ARG A 196 2.38 -4.98 25.75
C ARG A 196 1.31 -5.81 26.47
N ASP A 197 0.17 -6.05 25.83
CA ASP A 197 -0.92 -6.84 26.41
C ASP A 197 -0.49 -8.30 26.65
N SER A 198 0.32 -8.85 25.75
CA SER A 198 0.88 -10.20 25.90
C SER A 198 1.90 -10.28 27.05
N ALA A 199 2.73 -9.26 27.22
CA ALA A 199 3.68 -9.16 28.33
C ALA A 199 2.95 -9.04 29.68
N LEU A 200 1.92 -8.19 29.76
CA LEU A 200 1.10 -8.02 30.96
C LEU A 200 0.44 -9.33 31.40
N ARG A 201 -0.12 -10.10 30.45
CA ARG A 201 -0.70 -11.42 30.75
C ARG A 201 0.34 -12.37 31.35
N ARG A 202 1.54 -12.47 30.74
CA ARG A 202 2.63 -13.30 31.27
C ARG A 202 3.03 -12.90 32.70
N THR A 203 3.07 -11.59 33.00
CA THR A 203 3.42 -11.13 34.36
C THR A 203 2.35 -11.42 35.40
N LEU A 204 1.08 -11.40 35.00
CA LEU A 204 -0.05 -11.75 35.88
C LEU A 204 -0.06 -13.24 36.20
N ASP A 205 0.17 -14.08 35.19
CA ASP A 205 0.23 -15.53 35.37
C ASP A 205 1.38 -15.92 36.33
N GLN A 206 2.55 -15.28 36.20
CA GLN A 206 3.70 -15.48 37.09
C GLN A 206 3.49 -15.06 38.55
N HIS A 207 2.53 -14.17 38.84
CA HIS A 207 2.22 -13.74 40.21
C HIS A 207 1.12 -14.59 40.87
N ASN A 208 0.44 -15.44 40.11
CA ASN A 208 -0.70 -16.22 40.56
C ASN A 208 -0.37 -17.70 40.78
N ASP A 209 0.87 -18.10 40.49
CA ASP A 209 1.51 -19.40 40.79
C ASP A 209 2.42 -19.28 42.02
#